data_AF-A0AAU9WYW8-F1
#
_entry.id   AF-A0AAU9WYW8-F1
#
_cell.length_a   1.000
_cell.length_b   1.000
_cell.length_c   1.000
_cell.angle_alpha   90.00
_cell.angle_beta   90.00
_cell.angle_gamma   90.00
#
_symmetry.space_group_name_H-M   'P 1'
#
loop_
_entity.id
_entity.type
_entity.pdbx_description
1 polymer ?
#
loop_
_entity_poly.entity_id
_entity_poly.type
_entity_poly.pdbx_seq_one_letter_code
_entity_poly.pdbx_strand_id
1 'polypeptide(L)'
;SSVSKYSLELSEGRGIFKEEISIDIAKGTETFHVPKTSLNESAGNTVYDFKKQMTMIHLAAEKACYVWPDQSIKLPQPLTVEDLPTTSTEKQMKVVGLLDEGSVLSTEMEDLCANQPIYVVV
;
A
#
# COMPACT_ATOMS: atom_id res chain seq x y z
N SER A 1 -14.91 16.40 -3.17
CA SER A 1 -14.13 15.24 -2.71
C SER A 1 -14.87 13.96 -2.99
N SER A 2 -14.30 13.06 -3.78
CA SER A 2 -14.77 11.69 -3.96
C SER A 2 -13.76 10.74 -3.30
N VAL A 3 -13.79 10.72 -1.97
CA VAL A 3 -13.04 9.74 -1.19
C VAL A 3 -14.00 8.62 -0.82
N SER A 4 -13.74 7.42 -1.31
CA SER A 4 -14.49 6.22 -0.94
C SER A 4 -13.71 5.45 0.12
N LYS A 5 -14.40 5.03 1.19
CA LYS A 5 -13.81 4.24 2.25
C LYS A 5 -14.52 2.90 2.35
N TYR A 6 -13.74 1.83 2.40
CA TYR A 6 -14.22 0.46 2.54
C TYR A 6 -13.53 -0.17 3.74
N SER A 7 -14.24 -1.06 4.44
CA SER A 7 -13.64 -1.92 5.45
C SER A 7 -13.92 -3.36 5.03
N LEU A 8 -12.85 -4.13 4.87
CA LEU A 8 -12.90 -5.55 4.55
C LEU A 8 -12.64 -6.33 5.83
N GLU A 9 -13.62 -7.16 6.21
CA GLU A 9 -13.43 -8.13 7.28
C GLU A 9 -13.00 -9.46 6.67
N LEU A 10 -11.75 -9.86 6.93
CA LEU A 10 -11.17 -11.11 6.47
C LEU A 10 -11.11 -12.07 7.67
N SER A 11 -11.69 -13.25 7.50
CA SER A 11 -11.57 -14.33 8.47
C SER A 11 -10.49 -15.31 8.02
N GLU A 12 -9.38 -15.38 8.74
CA GLU A 12 -8.34 -16.38 8.52
C GLU A 12 -8.06 -17.15 9.81
N GLY A 13 -8.20 -18.47 9.76
CA GLY A 13 -8.10 -19.35 10.93
C GLY A 13 -9.16 -19.04 12.01
N ARG A 14 -8.71 -18.59 13.19
CA ARG A 14 -9.56 -18.19 14.34
C ARG A 14 -9.63 -16.67 14.54
N GLY A 15 -8.98 -15.88 13.68
CA GLY A 15 -8.95 -14.42 13.76
C GLY A 15 -9.93 -13.77 12.78
N ILE A 16 -10.47 -12.63 13.18
CA ILE A 16 -11.13 -11.69 12.26
C ILE A 16 -10.21 -10.48 12.14
N PHE A 17 -9.83 -10.16 10.92
CA PHE A 17 -8.95 -9.06 10.57
C PHE A 17 -9.76 -8.00 9.84
N LYS A 18 -9.54 -6.73 10.18
CA LYS A 18 -10.20 -5.62 9.50
C LYS A 18 -9.15 -4.84 8.72
N GLU A 19 -9.27 -4.87 7.40
CA GLU A 19 -8.47 -4.01 6.53
C GLU A 19 -9.28 -2.76 6.21
N GLU A 20 -8.63 -1.61 6.26
CA GLU A 20 -9.24 -0.34 5.86
C GLU A 20 -8.65 0.09 4.52
N ILE A 21 -9.53 0.35 3.55
CA ILE A 21 -9.17 0.81 2.21
C ILE A 21 -9.76 2.20 2.01
N SER A 22 -8.92 3.14 1.60
CA SER A 22 -9.32 4.50 1.23
C SER A 22 -8.89 4.79 -0.21
N ILE A 23 -9.86 5.07 -1.07
CA ILE A 23 -9.62 5.43 -2.48
C ILE A 23 -9.92 6.91 -2.66
N ASP A 24 -8.90 7.71 -3.02
CA ASP A 24 -9.06 9.10 -3.43
C ASP A 24 -8.87 9.23 -4.94
N ILE A 25 -10.00 9.23 -5.67
CA ILE A 25 -10.01 9.31 -7.14
C ILE A 25 -9.45 10.65 -7.63
N ALA A 26 -9.68 11.74 -6.89
CA ALA A 26 -9.21 13.06 -7.29
C ALA A 26 -7.68 13.15 -7.23
N LYS A 27 -7.10 12.58 -6.17
CA LYS A 27 -5.65 12.48 -6.02
C LYS A 27 -5.04 11.37 -6.87
N GLY A 28 -5.82 10.34 -7.20
CA GLY A 28 -5.36 9.19 -7.97
C GLY A 28 -4.54 8.25 -7.11
N THR A 29 -4.91 8.11 -5.84
CA THR A 29 -4.21 7.30 -4.85
C THR A 29 -5.20 6.38 -4.14
N GLU A 30 -4.75 5.17 -3.84
CA GLU A 30 -5.44 4.23 -2.96
C GLU A 30 -4.52 3.84 -1.82
N THR A 31 -5.05 3.85 -0.60
CA THR A 31 -4.32 3.53 0.62
C THR A 31 -4.96 2.34 1.31
N PHE A 32 -4.14 1.33 1.60
CA PHE A 32 -4.51 0.15 2.35
C PHE A 32 -3.83 0.20 3.72
N HIS A 33 -4.62 0.02 4.77
CA HIS A 33 -4.13 -0.17 6.12
C HIS A 33 -4.32 -1.63 6.52
N VAL A 34 -3.22 -2.35 6.65
CA VAL A 34 -3.20 -3.72 7.18
C VAL A 34 -2.76 -3.63 8.64
N PRO A 35 -3.68 -3.77 9.60
CA PRO A 35 -3.32 -3.73 11.01
C PRO A 35 -2.50 -4.97 11.38
N LYS A 36 -1.77 -4.88 12.49
CA LYS A 36 -1.05 -6.03 13.03
C LYS A 36 -2.05 -7.10 13.48
N THR A 37 -2.08 -8.21 12.75
CA THR A 37 -2.98 -9.36 12.88
C THR A 37 -2.45 -10.43 13.84
N SER A 38 -1.12 -10.56 13.97
CA SER A 38 -0.45 -11.53 14.85
C SER A 38 0.85 -10.98 15.42
N LEU A 39 1.44 -11.65 16.42
CA LEU A 39 2.73 -11.24 17.01
C LEU A 39 3.88 -11.20 15.99
N ASN A 40 3.82 -12.10 15.00
CA ASN A 40 4.87 -12.33 14.01
C ASN A 40 4.66 -11.52 12.71
N GLU A 41 3.52 -10.87 12.55
CA GLU A 41 3.23 -10.01 11.39
C GLU A 41 3.47 -8.54 11.72
N SER A 42 3.93 -7.80 10.72
CA SER A 42 4.12 -6.35 10.80
C SER A 42 2.87 -5.66 10.27
N ALA A 43 2.37 -4.66 11.02
CA ALA A 43 1.41 -3.73 10.44
C ALA A 43 2.07 -3.02 9.25
N GLY A 44 1.30 -2.91 8.17
CA GLY A 44 1.77 -2.32 6.92
C GLY A 44 0.75 -1.32 6.41
N ASN A 45 1.24 -0.19 5.90
CA ASN A 45 0.43 0.71 5.08
C ASN A 45 0.94 0.62 3.65
N THR A 46 0.03 0.47 2.70
CA THR A 46 0.37 0.47 1.28
C THR A 46 -0.30 1.65 0.60
N VAL A 47 0.44 2.39 -0.21
CA VAL A 47 -0.09 3.42 -1.10
C VAL A 47 0.16 3.00 -2.53
N TYR A 48 -0.92 2.95 -3.31
CA TYR A 48 -0.89 2.81 -4.76
C TYR A 48 -1.15 4.17 -5.39
N ASP A 49 -0.20 4.67 -6.18
CA ASP A 49 -0.35 5.91 -6.93
C ASP A 49 -0.54 5.59 -8.41
N PHE A 50 -1.79 5.65 -8.86
CA PHE A 50 -2.18 5.32 -10.23
C PHE A 50 -1.65 6.34 -11.25
N LYS A 51 -1.45 7.59 -10.84
CA LYS A 51 -0.96 8.66 -11.73
C LYS A 51 0.54 8.52 -11.96
N LYS A 52 1.27 8.13 -10.93
CA LYS A 52 2.73 7.94 -10.99
C LYS A 52 3.14 6.51 -11.33
N GLN A 53 2.20 5.56 -11.32
CA GLN A 53 2.46 4.13 -11.51
C GLN A 53 3.51 3.61 -10.51
N MET A 54 3.33 3.97 -9.24
CA MET A 54 4.21 3.55 -8.15
C MET A 54 3.40 2.91 -7.02
N THR A 55 4.01 1.92 -6.38
CA THR A 55 3.51 1.33 -5.14
C THR A 55 4.52 1.56 -4.04
N MET A 56 4.04 1.93 -2.86
CA MET A 56 4.84 2.13 -1.67
C MET A 56 4.27 1.35 -0.50
N ILE A 57 5.13 0.66 0.24
CA ILE A 57 4.79 0.01 1.51
C ILE A 57 5.59 0.66 2.62
N HIS A 58 4.91 1.05 3.70
CA HIS A 58 5.52 1.39 4.98
C HIS A 58 5.39 0.20 5.92
N LEU A 59 6.52 -0.28 6.43
CA LEU A 59 6.58 -1.34 7.45
C LEU A 59 6.94 -0.70 8.78
N ALA A 60 5.95 -0.57 9.67
CA ALA A 60 6.13 0.12 10.95
C ALA A 60 7.22 -0.53 11.84
N ALA A 61 7.37 -1.85 11.77
CA ALA A 61 8.38 -2.59 12.53
C ALA A 61 9.81 -2.26 12.08
N GLU A 62 10.00 -1.96 10.79
CA GLU A 62 11.30 -1.69 10.18
C GLU A 62 11.64 -0.20 10.17
N LYS A 63 10.66 0.66 10.47
CA LYS A 63 10.77 2.13 10.42
C LYS A 63 11.30 2.60 9.06
N ALA A 64 10.85 1.95 8.01
CA ALA A 64 11.29 2.15 6.64
C ALA A 64 10.13 2.02 5.68
N CYS A 65 10.31 2.64 4.52
CA CYS A 65 9.41 2.50 3.38
C CYS A 65 10.11 1.86 2.20
N TYR A 66 9.34 1.15 1.40
CA TYR A 66 9.81 0.47 0.21
C TYR A 66 8.95 0.91 -0.97
N VAL A 67 9.58 1.35 -2.06
CA VAL A 67 8.90 1.87 -3.24
C VAL A 67 9.41 1.18 -4.50
N TRP A 68 8.50 0.89 -5.42
CA TRP A 68 8.84 0.35 -6.73
C TRP A 68 7.84 0.83 -7.81
N PRO A 69 8.28 0.91 -9.07
CA PRO A 69 7.36 1.16 -10.17
C PRO A 69 6.44 -0.04 -10.37
N ASP A 70 5.14 0.22 -10.49
CA ASP A 70 4.12 -0.78 -10.72
C ASP A 70 3.27 -0.35 -11.92
N GLN A 71 3.50 -0.97 -13.07
CA GLN A 71 2.73 -0.67 -14.28
C GLN A 71 1.39 -1.40 -14.33
N SER A 72 1.15 -2.33 -13.40
CA SER A 72 -0.07 -3.13 -13.35
C SER A 72 -1.21 -2.41 -12.63
N ILE A 73 -0.88 -1.42 -11.79
CA ILE A 73 -1.87 -0.64 -11.05
C ILE A 73 -2.63 0.31 -12.00
N LYS A 74 -3.96 0.25 -11.93
CA LYS A 74 -4.89 1.06 -12.69
C LYS A 74 -5.91 1.61 -11.72
N LEU A 75 -6.49 2.78 -12.05
CA LEU A 75 -7.60 3.30 -11.26
C LEU A 75 -8.65 2.20 -11.07
N PRO A 76 -9.05 1.91 -9.82
CA PRO A 76 -10.05 0.89 -9.57
C PRO A 76 -11.32 1.25 -10.31
N GLN A 77 -11.73 0.40 -11.24
CA GLN A 77 -13.08 0.41 -11.76
C GLN A 77 -14.01 -0.01 -10.61
N PRO A 78 -15.28 0.45 -10.58
CA PRO A 78 -16.21 0.05 -9.54
C PRO A 78 -16.24 -1.48 -9.45
N LEU A 79 -15.72 -2.01 -8.33
CA LEU A 79 -15.58 -3.44 -8.09
C LEU A 79 -16.96 -4.10 -8.05
N THR A 80 -17.21 -5.01 -8.98
CA THR A 80 -18.18 -6.09 -8.77
C THR A 80 -17.57 -7.07 -7.77
N VAL A 81 -18.35 -7.50 -6.78
CA VAL A 81 -17.93 -8.33 -5.62
C VAL A 81 -17.19 -9.62 -6.02
N GLU A 82 -17.30 -10.04 -7.28
CA GLU A 82 -16.69 -11.25 -7.84
C GLU A 82 -15.22 -11.11 -8.26
N ASP A 83 -14.65 -9.90 -8.30
CA ASP A 83 -13.29 -9.66 -8.83
C ASP A 83 -12.19 -9.49 -7.76
N LEU A 84 -12.48 -9.78 -6.48
CA LEU A 84 -11.47 -9.67 -5.42
C LEU A 84 -10.40 -10.78 -5.58
N PRO A 85 -9.13 -10.43 -5.89
CA PRO A 85 -8.07 -11.42 -5.97
C PRO A 85 -7.83 -12.01 -4.57
N THR A 86 -8.12 -13.29 -4.41
CA THR A 86 -7.98 -14.04 -3.15
C THR A 86 -6.56 -14.55 -2.91
N THR A 87 -5.60 -14.21 -3.79
CA THR A 87 -4.23 -14.69 -3.73
C THR A 87 -3.26 -13.59 -3.31
N SER A 88 -2.86 -13.60 -2.04
CA SER A 88 -1.66 -12.88 -1.61
C SER A 88 -0.45 -13.61 -2.19
N THR A 89 0.27 -12.97 -3.13
CA THR A 89 1.50 -13.54 -3.68
C THR A 89 2.67 -12.97 -2.90
N GLU A 90 3.35 -13.80 -2.13
CA GLU A 90 4.58 -13.41 -1.46
C GLU A 90 5.64 -13.09 -2.52
N LYS A 91 5.98 -11.81 -2.66
CA LYS A 91 7.01 -11.34 -3.60
C LYS A 91 8.29 -11.11 -2.82
N GLN A 92 9.35 -11.82 -3.18
CA GLN A 92 10.70 -11.51 -2.71
C GLN A 92 11.21 -10.29 -3.47
N MET A 93 11.36 -9.18 -2.76
CA MET A 93 11.86 -7.92 -3.31
C MET A 93 13.33 -7.73 -2.95
N LYS A 94 14.11 -7.14 -3.86
CA LYS A 94 15.52 -6.81 -3.62
C LYS A 94 15.70 -5.29 -3.54
N VAL A 95 16.33 -4.81 -2.46
CA VAL A 95 16.73 -3.41 -2.34
C VAL A 95 17.80 -3.08 -3.38
N VAL A 96 17.53 -2.08 -4.21
CA VAL A 96 18.45 -1.58 -5.24
C VAL A 96 19.08 -0.24 -4.88
N GLY A 97 18.50 0.50 -3.93
CA GLY A 97 19.04 1.78 -3.46
C GLY A 97 18.15 2.51 -2.46
N LEU A 98 18.56 3.72 -2.12
CA LEU A 98 17.73 4.70 -1.40
C LEU A 98 17.11 5.66 -2.43
N LEU A 99 15.90 6.12 -2.14
CA LEU A 99 15.23 7.12 -2.97
C LEU A 99 15.89 8.49 -2.73
N ASP A 100 16.31 9.15 -3.81
CA ASP A 100 16.91 10.48 -3.75
C ASP A 100 15.85 11.54 -3.37
N GLU A 101 16.24 12.56 -2.59
CA GLU A 101 15.36 13.64 -2.09
C GLU A 101 14.67 14.46 -3.21
N GLY A 102 15.14 14.37 -4.46
CA GLY A 102 14.52 15.02 -5.62
C GLY A 102 13.42 14.21 -6.30
N SER A 103 13.10 13.02 -5.79
CA SER A 103 12.11 12.13 -6.39
C SER A 103 10.69 12.64 -6.12
N VAL A 104 9.90 12.78 -7.18
CA VAL A 104 8.54 13.31 -7.07
C VAL A 104 7.60 12.19 -6.62
N LEU A 105 7.44 12.02 -5.32
CA LEU A 105 6.40 11.18 -4.72
C LEU A 105 5.03 11.88 -4.74
N SER A 106 3.96 11.17 -4.39
CA SER A 106 2.68 11.82 -4.04
C SER A 106 2.73 12.29 -2.59
N THR A 107 1.90 13.27 -2.26
CA THR A 107 1.76 13.76 -0.88
C THR A 107 1.41 12.63 0.07
N GLU A 108 0.57 11.67 -0.34
CA GLU A 108 0.24 10.49 0.45
C GLU A 108 1.47 9.63 0.79
N MET A 109 2.38 9.45 -0.17
CA MET A 109 3.61 8.69 0.01
C MET A 109 4.63 9.46 0.88
N GLU A 110 4.76 10.77 0.67
CA GLU A 110 5.61 11.64 1.48
C GLU A 110 5.15 11.66 2.94
N ASP A 111 3.84 11.84 3.16
CA ASP A 111 3.24 11.86 4.49
C ASP A 111 3.39 10.51 5.19
N LEU A 112 3.20 9.40 4.46
CA LEU A 112 3.32 8.06 5.03
C LEU A 112 4.74 7.74 5.51
N CYS A 113 5.75 8.25 4.79
CA CYS A 113 7.16 7.94 5.02
C CYS A 113 7.95 9.10 5.61
N ALA A 114 7.25 10.12 6.13
CA ALA A 114 7.86 11.31 6.69
C ALA A 114 8.92 10.95 7.74
N ASN A 115 10.15 11.45 7.54
CA ASN A 115 11.31 11.22 8.40
C ASN A 115 11.79 9.76 8.48
N GLN A 116 11.47 8.92 7.49
CA GLN A 116 11.94 7.54 7.41
C GLN A 116 12.70 7.30 6.10
N PRO A 117 13.68 6.37 6.07
CA PRO A 117 14.34 6.00 4.84
C PRO A 117 13.35 5.35 3.87
N ILE A 118 13.45 5.74 2.60
CA ILE A 118 12.68 5.16 1.52
C ILE A 118 13.65 4.36 0.64
N TYR A 119 13.47 3.05 0.60
CA TYR A 119 14.25 2.12 -0.21
C TYR A 119 13.57 1.85 -1.53
N VAL A 120 14.32 1.90 -2.62
CA VAL A 120 13.85 1.45 -3.93
C VAL A 120 14.08 -0.05 -4.03
N VAL A 121 13.05 -0.79 -4.45
CA VAL A 121 13.08 -2.25 -4.57
C VAL A 121 12.65 -2.72 -5.96
N VAL A 122 13.11 -3.91 -6.38
CA VAL A 122 12.72 -4.61 -7.64
C VAL A 122 12.45 -6.08 -7.42
#